data_AF-A0A2A6JW37-F1
#
_entry.id   AF-A0A2A6JW37-F1
#
_cell.length_a   1.000
_cell.length_b   1.000
_cell.length_c   1.000
_cell.angle_alpha   90.00
_cell.angle_beta   90.00
_cell.angle_gamma   90.00
#
_symmetry.space_group_name_H-M   'P 1'
#
loop_
_entity.id
_entity.type
_entity.pdbx_description
1 polymer ?
#
loop_
_entity_poly.entity_id
_entity_poly.type
_entity_poly.pdbx_seq_one_letter_code
_entity_poly.pdbx_strand_id
1 'polypeptide(L)'
;MQDGLAFTMLVVGRLLLGGLFVAGGIHHFFVIVPITDAIEARGVPFAKWVLIAGSLFQIAAGLLLMLGLCVVPAAFGLIIFTLAASVMLLNFWDMQETARDSAINSWKSNMAIIGGLLVAAASAM
;
A
#
# COMPACT_ATOMS: atom_id res chain seq x y z
N MET A 1 8.12 31.98 -8.13
CA MET A 1 6.73 31.45 -8.12
C MET A 1 6.67 30.00 -8.59
N GLN A 2 7.40 29.62 -9.65
CA GLN A 2 7.42 28.26 -10.21
C GLN A 2 7.89 27.17 -9.22
N ASP A 3 8.84 27.51 -8.34
CA ASP A 3 9.36 26.58 -7.32
C ASP A 3 8.34 26.27 -6.21
N GLY A 4 7.45 27.21 -5.90
CA GLY A 4 6.41 27.03 -4.88
C GLY A 4 5.29 26.09 -5.33
N LEU A 5 4.93 26.12 -6.62
CA LEU A 5 3.95 25.21 -7.19
C LEU A 5 4.48 23.77 -7.24
N ALA A 6 5.73 23.58 -7.69
CA ALA A 6 6.36 22.27 -7.70
C ALA A 6 6.46 21.67 -6.29
N PHE A 7 6.88 22.47 -5.30
CA PHE A 7 6.91 22.03 -3.91
C PHE A 7 5.53 21.62 -3.39
N THR A 8 4.50 22.43 -3.67
CA THR A 8 3.12 22.13 -3.27
C THR A 8 2.63 20.82 -3.89
N MET A 9 2.88 20.59 -5.18
CA MET A 9 2.53 19.36 -5.87
C MET A 9 3.21 18.14 -5.26
N LEU A 10 4.49 18.24 -4.89
CA LEU A 10 5.23 17.15 -4.23
C LEU A 10 4.65 16.83 -2.84
N VAL A 11 4.35 17.85 -2.04
CA VAL A 11 3.74 17.67 -0.71
C VAL A 11 2.37 17.01 -0.84
N VAL A 12 1.52 17.51 -1.74
CA VAL A 12 0.19 16.94 -1.97
C VAL A 12 0.29 15.50 -2.50
N GLY A 13 1.21 15.23 -3.44
CA GLY A 13 1.42 13.89 -3.97
C GLY A 13 1.83 12.89 -2.89
N ARG A 14 2.79 13.25 -2.02
CA ARG A 14 3.18 12.41 -0.87
C ARG A 14 2.04 12.24 0.14
N LEU A 15 1.27 13.29 0.37
CA LEU A 15 0.13 13.25 1.28
C LEU A 15 -0.96 12.29 0.79
N LEU A 16 -1.26 12.31 -0.51
CA LEU A 16 -2.22 11.39 -1.11
C LEU A 16 -1.71 9.94 -1.12
N LEU A 17 -0.45 9.71 -1.51
CA LEU A 17 0.14 8.38 -1.51
C LEU A 17 0.21 7.80 -0.09
N GLY A 18 0.80 8.52 0.86
CA GLY A 18 0.92 8.06 2.23
C GLY A 18 -0.45 7.96 2.93
N GLY A 19 -1.36 8.89 2.65
CA GLY A 19 -2.73 8.86 3.16
C GLY A 19 -3.51 7.62 2.72
N LEU A 20 -3.32 7.14 1.49
CA LEU A 20 -3.88 5.87 1.02
C LEU A 20 -3.44 4.70 1.89
N PHE A 21 -2.15 4.64 2.25
CA PHE A 21 -1.63 3.56 3.09
C PHE A 21 -2.09 3.68 4.54
N VAL A 22 -2.12 4.88 5.10
CA VAL A 22 -2.63 5.11 6.46
C VAL A 22 -4.10 4.73 6.57
N ALA A 23 -4.93 5.19 5.64
CA ALA A 23 -6.35 4.86 5.61
C ALA A 23 -6.57 3.35 5.41
N GLY A 24 -5.83 2.71 4.50
CA GLY A 24 -5.90 1.27 4.27
C GLY A 24 -5.51 0.45 5.50
N GLY A 25 -4.41 0.81 6.17
CA GLY A 25 -3.96 0.12 7.38
C GLY A 25 -4.93 0.30 8.55
N ILE A 26 -5.54 1.49 8.71
CA ILE A 26 -6.60 1.71 9.70
C ILE A 26 -7.83 0.86 9.36
N HIS A 27 -8.23 0.84 8.09
CA HIS A 27 -9.37 0.06 7.61
C HIS A 27 -9.22 -1.44 7.92
N HIS A 28 -8.02 -2.00 7.82
CA HIS A 28 -7.77 -3.41 8.16
C HIS A 28 -8.20 -3.80 9.58
N PHE A 29 -8.17 -2.88 10.56
CA PHE A 29 -8.64 -3.16 11.91
C PHE A 29 -10.17 -3.26 12.00
N PHE A 30 -10.90 -2.60 11.10
CA PHE A 30 -12.36 -2.69 11.02
C PHE A 30 -12.83 -3.95 10.29
N VAL A 31 -12.01 -4.47 9.37
CA VAL A 31 -12.30 -5.68 8.58
C VAL A 31 -11.31 -6.82 8.87
N ILE A 32 -10.87 -6.92 10.13
CA ILE A 32 -9.78 -7.83 10.49
C ILE A 32 -10.13 -9.31 10.27
N VAL A 33 -11.36 -9.70 10.56
CA VAL A 33 -11.84 -11.09 10.40
C VAL A 33 -11.79 -11.53 8.93
N PRO A 34 -12.49 -10.87 7.98
CA PRO A 34 -12.50 -11.33 6.60
C PRO A 34 -11.12 -11.30 5.92
N ILE A 35 -10.25 -10.35 6.29
CA ILE A 35 -8.88 -10.33 5.75
C ILE A 35 -8.02 -11.44 6.36
N THR A 36 -8.18 -11.71 7.66
CA THR A 36 -7.47 -12.83 8.31
C THR A 36 -7.86 -14.15 7.65
N ASP A 37 -9.15 -14.41 7.44
CA ASP A 37 -9.64 -15.62 6.77
C ASP A 37 -9.05 -15.75 5.36
N ALA A 38 -8.97 -14.65 4.61
CA ALA A 38 -8.36 -14.62 3.29
C ALA A 38 -6.85 -14.93 3.31
N ILE A 39 -6.13 -14.47 4.35
CA ILE A 39 -4.70 -14.76 4.54
C ILE A 39 -4.49 -16.22 5.00
N GLU A 40 -5.35 -16.75 5.89
CA GLU A 40 -5.30 -18.15 6.33
C GLU A 40 -5.56 -19.12 5.18
N ALA A 41 -6.50 -18.80 4.29
CA ALA A 41 -6.78 -19.57 3.08
C ALA A 41 -5.56 -19.67 2.14
N ARG A 42 -4.56 -18.79 2.29
CA ARG A 42 -3.29 -18.83 1.55
C ARG A 42 -2.20 -19.65 2.25
N GLY A 43 -2.51 -20.30 3.39
CA GLY A 43 -1.59 -21.13 4.14
C GLY A 43 -0.56 -20.34 4.96
N VAL A 44 -0.81 -19.04 5.20
CA VAL A 44 0.11 -18.19 5.97
C VAL A 44 -0.06 -18.50 7.47
N PRO A 45 1.01 -18.93 8.16
CA PRO A 45 0.94 -19.17 9.59
C PRO A 45 0.73 -17.85 10.34
N PHE A 46 -0.05 -17.89 11.43
CA PHE A 46 -0.32 -16.72 12.27
C PHE A 46 -0.91 -15.52 11.49
N ALA A 47 -1.81 -15.77 10.55
CA ALA A 47 -2.41 -14.77 9.65
C ALA A 47 -2.86 -13.48 10.34
N LYS A 48 -3.53 -13.58 11.50
CA LYS A 48 -3.94 -12.42 12.28
C LYS A 48 -2.77 -11.53 12.70
N TRP A 49 -1.67 -12.13 13.16
CA TRP A 49 -0.47 -11.40 13.56
C TRP A 49 0.24 -10.78 12.36
N VAL A 50 0.29 -11.50 11.22
CA VAL A 50 0.82 -10.98 9.95
C VAL A 50 0.02 -9.76 9.50
N LEU A 51 -1.31 -9.81 9.56
CA LEU A 51 -2.18 -8.69 9.22
C LEU A 51 -1.96 -7.48 10.13
N ILE A 52 -1.90 -7.69 11.44
CA ILE A 52 -1.66 -6.61 12.41
C ILE A 52 -0.29 -5.97 12.18
N ALA A 53 0.76 -6.78 12.05
CA ALA A 53 2.12 -6.29 11.81
C ALA A 53 2.22 -5.54 10.48
N GLY A 54 1.64 -6.09 9.40
CA GLY A 54 1.58 -5.45 8.10
C GLY A 54 0.82 -4.13 8.13
N SER A 55 -0.31 -4.06 8.85
CA SER A 55 -1.12 -2.85 8.98
C SER A 55 -0.40 -1.76 9.78
N LEU A 56 0.26 -2.12 10.88
CA LEU A 56 1.08 -1.18 11.66
C LEU A 56 2.24 -0.64 10.84
N PHE A 57 2.95 -1.51 10.11
CA PHE A 57 4.02 -1.11 9.20
C PHE A 57 3.51 -0.16 8.12
N GLN A 58 2.39 -0.51 7.47
CA GLN A 58 1.76 0.28 6.43
C GLN A 58 1.37 1.68 6.92
N ILE A 59 0.80 1.79 8.12
CA ILE A 59 0.45 3.08 8.73
C ILE A 59 1.71 3.89 9.03
N ALA A 60 2.71 3.29 9.68
CA ALA A 60 3.94 3.99 10.06
C ALA A 60 4.69 4.51 8.83
N ALA A 61 4.87 3.66 7.81
CA ALA A 61 5.53 4.05 6.57
C ALA A 61 4.72 5.08 5.77
N GLY A 62 3.38 4.96 5.76
CA GLY A 62 2.48 5.95 5.17
C GLY A 62 2.62 7.33 5.85
N LEU A 63 2.65 7.38 7.18
CA LEU A 63 2.86 8.62 7.94
C LEU A 63 4.23 9.25 7.67
N LEU A 64 5.29 8.43 7.65
CA LEU A 64 6.64 8.90 7.29
C LEU A 64 6.64 9.55 5.91
N LEU A 65 6.00 8.91 4.92
CA LEU A 65 5.87 9.44 3.57
C LEU A 65 5.12 10.77 3.55
N MET A 66 3.97 10.87 4.24
CA MET A 66 3.16 12.10 4.34
C MET A 66 3.95 13.26 4.95
N LEU A 67 4.68 12.99 6.04
CA LEU A 67 5.48 13.99 6.75
C LEU A 67 6.77 14.36 6.01
N GLY A 68 7.10 13.67 4.91
CA GLY A 68 8.35 13.87 4.18
C GLY A 68 9.58 13.39 4.95
N LEU A 69 9.41 12.52 5.95
CA LEU A 69 10.48 11.96 6.77
C LEU A 69 10.91 10.62 6.20
N CYS A 70 12.21 10.42 6.00
CA CYS A 70 12.74 9.15 5.48
C CYS A 70 11.99 8.67 4.22
N VAL A 71 11.70 9.58 3.28
CA VAL A 71 10.84 9.34 2.10
C VAL A 71 11.27 8.13 1.29
N VAL A 72 12.57 8.02 1.00
CA VAL A 72 13.13 6.93 0.19
C VAL A 72 12.89 5.56 0.85
N PRO A 73 13.36 5.27 2.08
CA PRO A 73 13.11 3.98 2.70
C PRO A 73 11.63 3.72 2.99
N ALA A 74 10.83 4.75 3.31
CA ALA A 74 9.38 4.59 3.48
C ALA A 74 8.71 4.15 2.17
N ALA A 75 9.04 4.79 1.04
CA ALA A 75 8.51 4.45 -0.26
C ALA A 75 8.91 3.02 -0.68
N PHE A 76 10.19 2.65 -0.56
CA PHE A 76 10.63 1.27 -0.86
C PHE A 76 9.97 0.23 0.04
N GLY A 77 9.81 0.53 1.33
CA GLY A 77 9.08 -0.32 2.26
C GLY A 77 7.63 -0.56 1.82
N LEU A 78 6.93 0.51 1.43
CA LEU A 78 5.56 0.44 0.93
C LEU A 78 5.46 -0.28 -0.43
N ILE A 79 6.46 -0.16 -1.31
CA ILE A 79 6.54 -0.93 -2.56
C ILE A 79 6.62 -2.43 -2.26
N ILE A 80 7.56 -2.84 -1.39
CA ILE A 80 7.74 -4.25 -1.02
C ILE A 80 6.46 -4.79 -0.37
N PHE A 81 5.87 -4.03 0.55
CA PHE A 81 4.60 -4.38 1.18
C PHE A 81 3.48 -4.56 0.14
N THR A 82 3.32 -3.61 -0.78
CA THR A 82 2.28 -3.64 -1.81
C THR A 82 2.46 -4.86 -2.73
N LEU A 83 3.69 -5.17 -3.14
CA LEU A 83 3.99 -6.34 -3.94
C LEU A 83 3.68 -7.65 -3.20
N ALA A 84 4.14 -7.76 -1.94
CA ALA A 84 3.88 -8.93 -1.11
C ALA A 84 2.38 -9.16 -0.90
N ALA A 85 1.63 -8.11 -0.55
CA ALA A 85 0.17 -8.18 -0.40
C ALA A 85 -0.54 -8.55 -1.72
N SER A 86 -0.07 -7.98 -2.84
CA SER A 86 -0.63 -8.28 -4.17
C SER A 86 -0.45 -9.75 -4.54
N VAL A 87 0.76 -10.28 -4.42
CA VAL A 87 1.05 -11.69 -4.75
C VAL A 87 0.30 -12.63 -3.81
N MET A 88 0.20 -12.28 -2.53
CA MET A 88 -0.49 -13.09 -1.53
C MET A 88 -2.01 -13.16 -1.76
N LEU A 89 -2.66 -12.02 -2.02
CA LEU A 89 -4.12 -11.94 -2.02
C LEU A 89 -4.74 -11.93 -3.42
N LEU A 90 -4.07 -11.34 -4.41
CA LEU A 90 -4.60 -11.15 -5.77
C LEU A 90 -4.23 -12.32 -6.70
N ASN A 91 -4.46 -13.56 -6.29
CA ASN A 91 -4.31 -14.71 -7.18
C ASN A 91 -5.47 -14.78 -8.18
N PHE A 92 -5.45 -13.89 -9.18
CA PHE A 92 -6.50 -13.76 -10.19
C PHE A 92 -6.58 -14.98 -11.12
N TRP A 93 -5.54 -15.83 -11.20
CA TRP A 93 -5.55 -17.04 -12.01
C TRP A 93 -6.48 -18.13 -11.46
N ASP A 94 -6.77 -18.08 -10.17
CA ASP A 94 -7.62 -19.05 -9.45
C ASP A 94 -9.03 -18.50 -9.16
N MET A 95 -9.35 -17.30 -9.68
CA MET A 95 -10.63 -16.64 -9.49
C MET A 95 -11.48 -16.70 -10.76
N GLN A 96 -12.81 -16.67 -10.60
CA GLN A 96 -13.77 -16.66 -11.70
C GLN A 96 -14.69 -15.43 -11.63
N GLU A 97 -15.27 -15.05 -12.77
CA GLU A 97 -16.27 -14.00 -12.91
C GLU A 97 -15.82 -12.66 -12.27
N THR A 98 -16.70 -12.04 -11.49
CA THR A 98 -16.54 -10.71 -10.88
C THR A 98 -15.37 -10.61 -9.90
N ALA A 99 -15.00 -11.72 -9.25
CA ALA A 99 -13.86 -11.75 -8.32
C ALA A 99 -12.53 -11.58 -9.07
N ARG A 100 -12.40 -12.21 -10.25
CA ARG A 100 -11.21 -12.10 -11.09
C ARG A 100 -11.02 -10.68 -11.61
N ASP A 101 -12.10 -10.07 -12.10
CA ASP A 101 -12.06 -8.70 -12.63
C ASP A 101 -11.69 -7.69 -11.54
N SER A 102 -12.25 -7.86 -10.33
CA SER A 102 -11.90 -7.06 -9.16
C SER A 102 -10.42 -7.22 -8.79
N ALA A 103 -9.88 -8.44 -8.80
CA ALA A 103 -8.48 -8.70 -8.50
C ALA A 103 -7.53 -8.09 -9.54
N ILE A 104 -7.87 -8.17 -10.83
CA ILE A 104 -7.10 -7.52 -11.91
C ILE A 104 -7.12 -5.99 -11.75
N ASN A 105 -8.27 -5.41 -11.38
CA ASN A 105 -8.36 -3.97 -11.15
C ASN A 105 -7.51 -3.51 -9.95
N SER A 106 -7.53 -4.29 -8.85
CA SER A 106 -6.66 -4.06 -7.70
C SER A 106 -5.18 -4.18 -8.07
N TRP A 107 -4.81 -5.17 -8.90
CA TRP A 107 -3.44 -5.34 -9.39
C TRP A 107 -2.97 -4.10 -10.16
N LYS A 108 -3.78 -3.62 -11.12
CA LYS A 108 -3.47 -2.40 -11.89
C LYS A 108 -3.34 -1.17 -10.99
N SER A 109 -4.22 -1.04 -10.01
CA SER A 109 -4.18 0.05 -9.03
C SER A 109 -2.88 0.00 -8.22
N ASN A 110 -2.47 -1.18 -7.78
CA ASN A 110 -1.22 -1.39 -7.05
C ASN A 110 0.01 -1.05 -7.92
N MET A 111 -0.01 -1.38 -9.21
CA MET A 111 1.06 -0.95 -10.14
C MET A 111 1.15 0.58 -10.24
N ALA A 112 0.02 1.27 -10.33
CA ALA A 112 -0.01 2.73 -10.35
C ALA A 112 0.52 3.34 -9.05
N ILE A 113 0.13 2.77 -7.90
CA ILE A 113 0.62 3.18 -6.57
C ILE A 113 2.13 2.99 -6.48
N ILE A 114 2.67 1.84 -6.92
CA ILE A 114 4.11 1.58 -6.95
C ILE A 114 4.83 2.60 -7.83
N GLY A 115 4.29 2.93 -9.01
CA GLY A 115 4.83 3.99 -9.86
C GLY A 115 4.88 5.35 -9.15
N GLY A 116 3.80 5.72 -8.45
CA GLY A 116 3.76 6.93 -7.62
C GLY A 116 4.80 6.94 -6.50
N LEU A 117 4.99 5.80 -5.81
CA LEU A 117 6.00 5.65 -4.76
C LEU A 117 7.43 5.78 -5.31
N LEU A 118 7.72 5.21 -6.49
CA LEU A 118 9.02 5.36 -7.15
C LEU A 118 9.31 6.82 -7.50
N VAL A 119 8.33 7.54 -8.05
CA VAL A 119 8.46 8.97 -8.35
C VAL A 119 8.65 9.78 -7.07
N ALA A 120 7.90 9.47 -6.00
CA ALA A 120 8.05 10.11 -4.70
C ALA A 120 9.47 9.88 -4.11
N ALA A 121 9.99 8.65 -4.20
CA ALA A 121 11.34 8.32 -3.78
C ALA A 121 12.39 9.11 -4.57
N ALA A 122 12.29 9.12 -5.90
CA ALA A 122 13.21 9.86 -6.77
C ALA A 122 13.20 11.37 -6.49
N SER A 123 12.04 11.94 -6.17
CA SER A 123 11.90 13.38 -5.86
C SER A 123 12.55 13.81 -4.53
N ALA A 124 12.94 12.85 -3.68
CA ALA A 124 13.53 13.09 -2.37
C ALA A 124 15.01 12.64 -2.30
N MET A 125 15.60 12.29 -3.45
CA MET A 125 17.02 11.98 -3.62
C MET A 125 17.83 13.24 -3.96
#